data_AF-A0A9P9YJD5-F1
#
_entry.id   AF-A0A9P9YJD5-F1
#
_cell.length_a   1.000
_cell.length_b   1.000
_cell.length_c   1.000
_cell.angle_alpha   90.00
_cell.angle_beta   90.00
_cell.angle_gamma   90.00
#
_symmetry.space_group_name_H-M   'P 1'
#
loop_
_entity.id
_entity.type
_entity.pdbx_description
1 polymer ?
#
loop_
_entity_poly.entity_id
_entity_poly.type
_entity_poly.pdbx_seq_one_letter_code
_entity_poly.pdbx_strand_id
1 'polypeptide(L)'
;MKLLPLIFLAVVAFAAAKVVPTSNSNSLSIDQHGKRVYADEVEDKCDYFCAEKDPSVCASNGQCLLKFESRCAMAAYNCRNPQKMFNTVDDHRCMQDWQPLCMESDLKEFGL
;
A
#
# COMPACT_ATOMS: atom_id res chain seq x y z
N MET A 1 -56.72 -27.54 15.28
CA MET A 1 -56.08 -26.22 15.23
C MET A 1 -55.20 -26.04 16.45
N LYS A 2 -54.02 -25.41 16.27
CA LYS A 2 -53.03 -24.97 17.28
C LYS A 2 -51.97 -26.00 17.70
N LEU A 3 -50.94 -26.16 16.86
CA LEU A 3 -49.65 -26.79 17.21
C LEU A 3 -48.45 -26.02 16.61
N LEU A 4 -48.54 -24.69 16.53
CA LEU A 4 -47.55 -23.89 15.80
C LEU A 4 -46.93 -22.64 16.45
N PRO A 5 -47.15 -22.26 17.73
CA PRO A 5 -46.47 -21.08 18.27
C PRO A 5 -45.27 -21.38 19.20
N LEU A 6 -44.68 -22.59 19.18
CA LEU A 6 -43.54 -22.94 20.05
C LEU A 6 -42.17 -22.94 19.36
N ILE A 7 -42.11 -22.70 18.04
CA ILE A 7 -40.84 -22.68 17.29
C ILE A 7 -40.27 -21.25 17.17
N PHE A 8 -41.06 -20.21 17.44
CA PHE A 8 -40.62 -18.82 17.27
C PHE A 8 -39.84 -18.22 18.45
N LEU A 9 -39.66 -18.95 19.55
CA LEU A 9 -38.94 -18.48 20.75
C LEU A 9 -37.49 -18.98 20.86
N ALA A 10 -36.99 -19.73 19.86
CA ALA A 10 -35.68 -20.38 19.93
C ALA A 10 -34.62 -19.85 18.95
N VAL A 11 -34.86 -18.75 18.23
CA VAL A 11 -33.92 -18.26 17.19
C VAL A 11 -33.27 -16.90 17.51
N VAL A 12 -33.59 -16.26 18.64
CA VAL A 12 -32.99 -14.95 19.00
C VAL A 12 -31.78 -15.08 19.95
N ALA A 13 -31.22 -16.28 20.12
CA ALA A 13 -30.11 -16.54 21.06
C ALA A 13 -28.75 -16.78 20.38
N PHE A 14 -28.55 -16.29 19.16
CA PHE A 14 -27.22 -16.31 18.50
C PHE A 14 -26.79 -14.92 18.04
N ALA A 15 -26.90 -13.92 18.92
CA ALA A 15 -25.99 -12.79 18.86
C ALA A 15 -24.64 -13.26 19.42
N ALA A 16 -23.87 -13.97 18.60
CA ALA A 16 -22.45 -14.22 18.87
C ALA A 16 -21.72 -12.88 18.75
N ALA A 17 -21.80 -12.06 19.81
CA ALA A 17 -20.87 -10.96 20.00
C ALA A 17 -19.48 -11.59 20.13
N LYS A 18 -18.76 -11.67 19.01
CA LYS A 18 -17.32 -11.88 19.04
C LYS A 18 -16.72 -10.62 19.65
N VAL A 19 -16.59 -10.63 20.98
CA VAL A 19 -15.72 -9.69 21.69
C VAL A 19 -14.30 -9.93 21.13
N VAL A 20 -13.89 -9.03 20.24
CA VAL A 20 -12.54 -8.99 19.70
C VAL A 20 -11.59 -8.80 20.88
N PRO A 21 -10.47 -9.53 20.98
CA PRO A 21 -9.50 -9.23 22.01
C PRO A 21 -8.98 -7.81 21.78
N THR A 22 -9.22 -6.91 22.74
CA THR A 22 -8.41 -5.69 22.89
C THR A 22 -7.01 -6.15 23.24
N SER A 23 -6.17 -6.33 22.23
CA SER A 23 -4.73 -6.46 22.40
C SER A 23 -4.20 -5.04 22.59
N ASN A 24 -4.18 -4.56 23.82
CA ASN A 24 -3.42 -3.36 24.17
C ASN A 24 -1.93 -3.76 24.24
N SER A 25 -1.33 -4.03 23.09
CA SER A 25 0.10 -4.30 22.98
C SER A 25 0.84 -2.96 22.96
N ASN A 26 1.31 -2.52 24.13
CA ASN A 26 2.33 -1.47 24.27
C ASN A 26 3.70 -1.95 23.72
N SER A 27 3.73 -2.62 22.56
CA SER A 27 4.97 -3.03 21.92
C SER A 27 5.57 -1.82 21.21
N LEU A 28 6.72 -1.37 21.71
CA LEU A 28 7.54 -0.37 21.05
C LEU A 28 8.29 -1.05 19.88
N SER A 29 8.14 -0.56 18.66
CA SER A 29 8.93 -0.95 17.49
C SER A 29 9.87 0.20 17.07
N ILE A 30 10.80 -0.09 16.16
CA ILE A 30 11.67 0.91 15.52
C ILE A 30 11.19 1.08 14.08
N ASP A 31 10.86 2.31 13.65
CA ASP A 31 10.44 2.61 12.28
C ASP A 31 11.63 2.58 11.29
N GLN A 32 11.35 2.70 9.98
CA GLN A 32 12.41 2.70 8.96
C GLN A 32 13.41 3.88 9.04
N HIS A 33 13.17 4.86 9.93
CA HIS A 33 14.04 6.02 10.19
C HIS A 33 14.78 5.90 11.53
N GLY A 34 14.64 4.78 12.25
CA GLY A 34 15.31 4.54 13.52
C GLY A 34 14.62 5.15 14.74
N LYS A 35 13.37 5.61 14.61
CA LYS A 35 12.61 6.20 15.72
C LYS A 35 11.81 5.12 16.45
N ARG A 36 11.79 5.19 17.78
CA ARG A 36 10.92 4.36 18.63
C ARG A 36 9.46 4.79 18.45
N VAL A 37 8.62 3.91 17.95
CA VAL A 37 7.18 4.13 17.71
C VAL A 37 6.37 3.00 18.35
N TYR A 38 5.11 3.24 18.72
CA TYR A 38 4.24 2.15 19.16
C TYR A 38 3.86 1.31 17.93
N ALA A 39 3.83 -0.02 18.07
CA ALA A 39 3.63 -0.94 16.94
C ALA A 39 2.27 -0.76 16.24
N ASP A 40 1.28 -0.19 16.93
CA ASP A 40 -0.04 0.16 16.40
C ASP A 40 -0.01 1.44 15.51
N GLU A 41 1.11 2.16 15.50
CA GLU A 41 1.33 3.42 14.79
C GLU A 41 2.26 3.28 13.57
N VAL A 42 2.59 2.06 13.14
CA VAL A 42 3.26 1.83 11.86
C VAL A 42 2.20 1.77 10.76
N GLU A 43 1.43 2.84 10.62
CA GLU A 43 0.64 3.07 9.42
C GLU A 43 1.66 3.35 8.29
N ASP A 44 1.66 2.56 7.21
CA ASP A 44 2.47 2.87 6.04
C ASP A 44 1.92 4.16 5.42
N LYS A 45 2.47 5.30 5.86
CA LYS A 45 2.05 6.66 5.45
C LYS A 45 2.20 6.90 3.94
N CYS A 46 2.83 5.97 3.23
CA CYS A 46 3.06 6.02 1.80
C CYS A 46 2.04 5.19 1.00
N ASP A 47 1.06 4.57 1.66
CA ASP A 47 0.00 3.80 1.00
C ASP A 47 -1.13 4.74 0.55
N TYR A 48 -0.96 5.26 -0.67
CA TYR A 48 -1.92 6.18 -1.27
C TYR A 48 -3.05 5.42 -1.97
N PHE A 49 -4.29 5.89 -1.77
CA PHE A 49 -5.43 5.45 -2.58
C PHE A 49 -5.32 6.05 -3.99
N CYS A 50 -4.76 5.27 -4.92
CA CYS A 50 -4.61 5.66 -6.31
C CYS A 50 -5.92 5.45 -7.09
N ALA A 51 -6.34 6.44 -7.88
CA ALA A 51 -7.48 6.28 -8.77
C ALA A 51 -7.11 5.37 -9.94
N GLU A 52 -7.99 4.44 -10.32
CA GLU A 52 -7.77 3.50 -11.44
C GLU A 52 -7.51 4.19 -12.79
N LYS A 53 -7.90 5.46 -12.95
CA LYS A 53 -7.74 6.24 -14.18
C LYS A 53 -6.52 7.18 -14.18
N ASP A 54 -5.64 7.09 -13.18
CA ASP A 54 -4.45 7.94 -13.12
C ASP A 54 -3.47 7.53 -14.24
N PRO A 55 -3.08 8.44 -15.16
CA PRO A 55 -2.26 8.09 -16.30
C PRO A 55 -0.85 7.65 -15.89
N SER A 56 -0.32 6.68 -16.65
CA SER A 56 1.05 6.24 -16.54
C SER A 56 2.05 7.35 -16.85
N VAL A 57 3.20 7.33 -16.18
CA VAL A 57 4.24 8.36 -16.32
C VAL A 57 5.62 7.76 -16.49
N CYS A 58 6.38 8.30 -17.43
CA CYS A 58 7.82 8.06 -17.50
C CYS A 58 8.55 8.91 -16.47
N ALA A 59 9.48 8.30 -15.72
CA ALA A 59 10.26 9.01 -14.71
C ALA A 59 11.71 8.54 -14.70
N SER A 60 12.60 9.38 -14.19
CA SER A 60 14.03 9.08 -14.02
C SER A 60 14.51 9.44 -12.63
N ASN A 61 15.36 8.59 -12.06
CA ASN A 61 16.10 8.86 -10.82
C ASN A 61 17.55 9.34 -11.10
N GLY A 62 17.88 9.64 -12.37
CA GLY A 62 19.22 10.00 -12.81
C GLY A 62 20.14 8.82 -13.16
N GLN A 63 19.75 7.58 -12.82
CA GLN A 63 20.48 6.36 -13.16
C GLN A 63 19.77 5.56 -14.26
N CYS A 64 18.45 5.39 -14.10
CA CYS A 64 17.61 4.66 -15.04
C CYS A 64 16.28 5.35 -15.28
N LEU A 65 15.55 4.84 -16.26
CA LEU A 65 14.17 5.19 -16.55
C LEU A 65 13.21 4.11 -16.06
N LEU A 66 12.06 4.54 -15.54
CA LEU A 66 10.96 3.65 -15.19
C LEU A 66 9.64 4.27 -15.65
N LYS A 67 8.82 3.45 -16.31
CA LYS A 67 7.44 3.77 -16.65
C LYS A 67 6.56 3.30 -15.50
N PHE A 68 6.13 4.22 -14.64
CA PHE A 68 5.18 3.93 -13.57
C PHE A 68 3.76 3.80 -14.14
N GLU A 69 2.97 2.88 -13.58
CA GLU A 69 1.57 2.68 -13.96
C GLU A 69 0.71 3.93 -13.76
N SER A 70 1.05 4.75 -12.77
CA SER A 70 0.36 6.00 -12.45
C SER A 70 1.27 7.02 -11.74
N ARG A 71 0.86 8.30 -11.70
CA ARG A 71 1.56 9.32 -10.90
C ARG A 71 1.50 9.00 -9.41
N CYS A 72 0.37 8.46 -8.96
CA CYS A 72 0.18 8.04 -7.59
C CYS A 72 1.13 6.90 -7.20
N ALA A 73 1.33 5.90 -8.06
CA ALA A 73 2.31 4.84 -7.83
C ALA A 73 3.75 5.38 -7.70
N MET A 74 4.12 6.35 -8.56
CA MET A 74 5.41 7.04 -8.45
C MET A 74 5.54 7.81 -7.13
N ALA A 75 4.47 8.49 -6.69
CA ALA A 75 4.46 9.20 -5.42
C ALA A 75 4.60 8.24 -4.23
N ALA A 76 3.88 7.13 -4.23
CA ALA A 76 3.97 6.08 -3.20
C ALA A 76 5.39 5.54 -3.11
N TYR A 77 6.00 5.24 -4.26
CA TYR A 77 7.39 4.82 -4.34
C TYR A 77 8.34 5.87 -3.75
N ASN A 78 8.22 7.14 -4.15
CA ASN A 78 9.08 8.23 -3.70
C ASN A 78 8.96 8.49 -2.18
N CYS A 79 7.76 8.31 -1.62
CA CYS A 79 7.52 8.39 -0.19
C CYS A 79 8.27 7.28 0.57
N ARG A 80 8.25 6.05 0.06
CA ARG A 80 8.98 4.91 0.64
C ARG A 80 10.49 5.01 0.44
N ASN A 81 10.94 5.68 -0.62
CA ASN A 81 12.34 5.72 -1.06
C ASN A 81 12.88 7.16 -1.22
N PRO A 82 13.00 7.95 -0.13
CA PRO A 82 13.40 9.36 -0.20
C PRO A 82 14.83 9.56 -0.74
N GLN A 83 15.68 8.53 -0.72
CA GLN A 83 17.06 8.59 -1.25
C GLN A 83 17.17 8.19 -2.73
N LYS A 84 16.13 7.55 -3.31
CA LYS A 84 16.14 7.02 -4.69
C LYS A 84 14.95 7.54 -5.50
N MET A 85 14.55 8.80 -5.28
CA MET A 85 13.33 9.35 -5.88
C MET A 85 13.41 9.44 -7.41
N PHE A 86 12.28 9.18 -8.06
CA PHE A 86 12.08 9.42 -9.47
C PHE A 86 11.39 10.76 -9.71
N ASN A 87 11.84 11.46 -10.76
CA ASN A 87 11.21 12.68 -11.26
C ASN A 87 10.61 12.41 -12.64
N THR A 88 9.40 12.91 -12.88
CA THR A 88 8.74 12.76 -14.19
C THR A 88 9.59 13.38 -15.30
N VAL A 89 9.70 12.67 -16.41
CA VAL A 89 10.37 13.12 -17.64
C VAL A 89 9.41 12.96 -18.83
N ASP A 90 9.82 13.43 -20.01
CA ASP A 90 8.99 13.28 -21.21
C ASP A 90 8.70 11.81 -21.52
N ASP A 91 7.45 11.52 -21.86
CA ASP A 91 6.96 10.15 -21.93
C ASP A 91 7.65 9.28 -22.99
N HIS A 92 8.08 9.93 -24.09
CA HIS A 92 8.79 9.27 -25.19
C HIS A 92 10.16 8.72 -24.75
N ARG A 93 10.74 9.20 -23.65
CA ARG A 93 12.04 8.71 -23.15
C ARG A 93 11.97 7.24 -22.73
N CYS A 94 10.84 6.81 -22.15
CA CYS A 94 10.62 5.41 -21.80
C CYS A 94 10.28 4.52 -23.01
N MET A 95 10.11 5.10 -24.20
CA MET A 95 9.83 4.35 -25.44
C MET A 95 11.07 4.20 -26.32
N GLN A 96 12.20 4.83 -25.94
CA GLN A 96 13.40 4.87 -26.75
C GLN A 96 14.50 3.98 -26.15
N ASP A 97 15.14 3.17 -27.00
CA ASP A 97 16.12 2.16 -26.58
C ASP A 97 17.48 2.72 -26.11
N TRP A 98 17.71 4.04 -26.23
CA TRP A 98 19.02 4.65 -25.92
C TRP A 98 19.19 5.05 -24.44
N GLN A 99 18.14 5.01 -23.63
CA GLN A 99 18.24 5.25 -22.19
C GLN A 99 18.07 3.95 -21.40
N PRO A 100 18.92 3.69 -20.39
CA PRO A 100 18.81 2.47 -19.60
C PRO A 100 17.49 2.46 -18.81
N LEU A 101 16.63 1.50 -19.13
CA LEU A 101 15.51 1.14 -18.25
C LEU A 101 16.06 0.52 -16.96
N CYS A 102 15.33 0.67 -15.86
CA CYS A 102 15.72 0.06 -14.58
C CYS A 102 15.74 -1.46 -14.71
N MET A 103 16.72 -2.11 -14.09
CA MET A 103 16.86 -3.56 -14.16
C MET A 103 15.80 -4.25 -13.31
N GLU A 104 15.46 -5.50 -13.63
CA GLU A 104 14.53 -6.33 -12.84
C GLU A 104 14.94 -6.43 -11.36
N SER A 105 16.26 -6.41 -11.08
CA SER A 105 16.79 -6.39 -9.71
C SER A 105 16.39 -5.14 -8.95
N ASP A 106 16.38 -3.99 -9.63
CA ASP A 106 16.03 -2.70 -9.06
C ASP A 106 14.52 -2.68 -8.81
N LEU A 107 13.72 -3.16 -9.76
CA LEU A 107 12.25 -3.29 -9.62
C LEU A 107 11.86 -4.14 -8.39
N LYS A 108 12.55 -5.27 -8.18
CA LYS A 108 12.34 -6.10 -6.98
C LYS A 108 12.72 -5.40 -5.68
N GLU A 109 13.79 -4.61 -5.67
CA GLU A 109 14.14 -3.77 -4.52
C GLU A 109 13.06 -2.71 -4.26
N PHE A 110 12.35 -2.30 -5.31
CA PHE A 110 11.28 -1.29 -5.26
C PHE A 110 9.90 -1.86 -4.89
N GLY A 111 9.76 -3.19 -4.81
CA GLY A 111 8.47 -3.85 -4.60
C GLY A 111 7.51 -3.70 -5.78
N LEU A 112 8.07 -3.53 -7.00
CA LEU A 112 7.36 -3.40 -8.27
C LEU A 112 7.51 -4.67 -9.11
#